data_AF-A0A958BEU5-F1
#
_entry.id   AF-A0A958BEU5-F1
#
_cell.length_a   1.000
_cell.length_b   1.000
_cell.length_c   1.000
_cell.angle_alpha   90.00
_cell.angle_beta   90.00
_cell.angle_gamma   90.00
#
_symmetry.space_group_name_H-M   'P 1'
#
loop_
_entity.id
_entity.type
_entity.pdbx_description
1 polymer ?
#
loop_
_entity_poly.entity_id
_entity_poly.type
_entity_poly.pdbx_seq_one_letter_code
_entity_poly.pdbx_strand_id
1 'polypeptide(L)'
;MPAVTELIAPYGGSLVDLRVPEAEREALKDAAGRLPSIQISARAACDLELLASGAFSPLDRFMGQADFERVVGELRLAGGALFPIPVTLPVAPEDLKGAGDQLALRDSRNNLLAVMDLEDIYPWDLAETARQVYGTTDARHPIVAEMHRWGGLNVAGRLQVLELPRHYDFAELRLTPAETRARLAELGRPNVVAFQTRNPMHRVHEELTRRAADSVDGVLLLHPVTGMTKPGDVDHYTRVRTYKALAERYYAPDRILLSLLELAMRMGGPREALWHALIRRNFGANHLIVGRDHAGPGVDSKGRPFYGPYDAQDLVRRHEAELGVRMIEFKQMVYLPGADRYEEVDRLTPEEHTASISGTQVREEYLNAGRLLPEWFTRPEVAEILAEAYPPRHKQGVCIWFTGLSGSGKSTTANILKVMLEEAGRRVTVLDGDVVRTHLSKGLGFSKEDRDANIRRIGFVAAQIVEHGGVVICAAVSPYKATRNDVRNLVGEDRFCEVFVDTPLEV
;
A
#
# COMPACT_ATOMS: atom_id res chain seq x y z
N MET A 1 10.09 -40.63 -11.39
CA MET A 1 9.99 -39.23 -10.92
C MET A 1 8.78 -38.62 -11.59
N PRO A 2 7.85 -37.96 -10.88
CA PRO A 2 6.80 -37.19 -11.57
C PRO A 2 7.46 -36.18 -12.51
N ALA A 3 6.88 -35.97 -13.69
CA ALA A 3 7.39 -34.98 -14.64
C ALA A 3 7.38 -33.61 -13.95
N VAL A 4 8.52 -32.92 -13.96
CA VAL A 4 8.60 -31.55 -13.45
C VAL A 4 7.75 -30.68 -14.35
N THR A 5 6.71 -30.06 -13.82
CA THR A 5 5.84 -29.18 -14.60
C THR A 5 6.62 -27.93 -15.00
N GLU A 6 6.71 -27.69 -16.30
CA GLU A 6 7.38 -26.53 -16.86
C GLU A 6 6.48 -25.30 -16.75
N LEU A 7 6.92 -24.31 -15.96
CA LEU A 7 6.27 -23.00 -15.84
C LEU A 7 6.84 -22.03 -16.88
N ILE A 8 6.13 -20.93 -17.15
CA ILE A 8 6.64 -19.85 -18.01
C ILE A 8 8.02 -19.38 -17.55
N ALA A 9 8.96 -19.23 -18.49
CA ALA A 9 10.29 -18.73 -18.19
C ALA A 9 10.25 -17.29 -17.62
N PRO A 10 11.18 -16.93 -16.71
CA PRO A 10 11.36 -15.54 -16.27
C PRO A 10 11.45 -14.56 -17.44
N TYR A 11 11.08 -13.31 -17.21
CA TYR A 11 11.22 -12.28 -18.22
C TYR A 11 12.71 -11.93 -18.39
N GLY A 12 13.20 -11.97 -19.63
CA GLY A 12 14.64 -11.92 -19.92
C GLY A 12 15.37 -13.28 -19.89
N GLY A 13 14.66 -14.38 -19.60
CA GLY A 13 15.19 -15.75 -19.70
C GLY A 13 15.64 -16.36 -18.36
N SER A 14 16.11 -15.56 -17.42
CA SER A 14 16.50 -15.99 -16.07
C SER A 14 16.05 -14.99 -15.01
N LEU A 15 15.93 -15.45 -13.76
CA LEU A 15 15.75 -14.54 -12.63
C LEU A 15 17.08 -13.85 -12.33
N VAL A 16 17.04 -12.54 -12.20
CA VAL A 16 18.09 -11.76 -11.56
C VAL A 16 18.14 -12.14 -10.07
N ASP A 17 19.33 -12.31 -9.52
CA ASP A 17 19.55 -12.45 -8.08
C ASP A 17 20.71 -11.54 -7.68
N LEU A 18 20.39 -10.46 -6.94
CA LEU A 18 21.39 -9.47 -6.51
C LEU A 18 21.91 -9.75 -5.10
N ARG A 19 21.46 -10.84 -4.48
CA ARG A 19 21.90 -11.22 -3.14
C ARG A 19 23.31 -11.74 -3.21
N VAL A 20 24.16 -11.24 -2.32
CA VAL A 20 25.53 -11.73 -2.24
C VAL A 20 25.55 -13.15 -1.68
N PRO A 21 26.47 -14.00 -2.16
CA PRO A 21 26.65 -15.35 -1.63
C PRO A 21 26.88 -15.33 -0.12
N GLU A 22 26.35 -16.34 0.59
CA GLU A 22 26.46 -16.43 2.06
C GLU A 22 27.91 -16.31 2.56
N ALA A 23 28.86 -16.89 1.83
CA ALA A 23 30.28 -16.87 2.17
C ALA A 23 30.92 -15.47 2.11
N GLU A 24 30.33 -14.53 1.35
CA GLU A 24 30.85 -13.16 1.17
C GLU A 24 30.15 -12.13 2.06
N ARG A 25 29.02 -12.50 2.70
CA ARG A 25 28.16 -11.57 3.45
C ARG A 25 28.88 -10.87 4.59
N GLU A 26 29.52 -11.62 5.48
CA GLU A 26 30.17 -11.04 6.67
C GLU A 26 31.32 -10.10 6.28
N ALA A 27 32.12 -10.47 5.27
CA ALA A 27 33.20 -9.63 4.77
C ALA A 27 32.68 -8.32 4.17
N LEU A 28 31.61 -8.38 3.37
CA LEU A 28 30.99 -7.18 2.81
C LEU A 28 30.32 -6.32 3.88
N LYS A 29 29.66 -6.94 4.88
CA LYS A 29 29.01 -6.25 6.01
C LYS A 29 30.03 -5.43 6.82
N ASP A 30 31.18 -6.02 7.12
CA ASP A 30 32.27 -5.36 7.83
C ASP A 30 32.84 -4.17 7.03
N ALA A 31 33.03 -4.33 5.72
CA ALA A 31 33.49 -3.26 4.84
C ALA A 31 32.46 -2.13 4.73
N ALA A 32 31.19 -2.50 4.51
CA ALA A 32 30.07 -1.58 4.35
C ALA A 32 29.75 -0.76 5.60
N GLY A 33 30.10 -1.26 6.79
CA GLY A 33 29.98 -0.51 8.04
C GLY A 33 30.79 0.80 8.08
N ARG A 34 31.78 0.96 7.19
CA ARG A 34 32.65 2.14 7.09
C ARG A 34 32.33 3.05 5.91
N LEU A 35 31.40 2.63 5.05
CA LEU A 35 31.01 3.41 3.88
C LEU A 35 30.09 4.57 4.27
N PRO A 36 30.10 5.67 3.49
CA PRO A 36 29.00 6.61 3.47
C PRO A 36 27.69 5.85 3.29
N SER A 37 26.66 6.22 4.05
CA SER A 37 25.39 5.49 4.02
C SER A 37 24.19 6.41 4.03
N ILE A 38 23.14 5.98 3.34
CA ILE A 38 21.86 6.68 3.30
C ILE A 38 20.76 5.78 3.85
N GLN A 39 19.76 6.38 4.49
CA GLN A 39 18.51 5.69 4.80
C GLN A 39 17.58 5.79 3.59
N ILE A 40 17.24 4.65 3.00
CA ILE A 40 16.31 4.59 1.88
C ILE A 40 14.87 4.64 2.39
N SER A 41 13.96 5.16 1.57
CA SER A 41 12.54 5.22 1.90
C SER A 41 11.92 3.82 1.99
N ALA A 42 10.76 3.70 2.62
CA ALA A 42 10.00 2.43 2.66
C ALA A 42 9.68 1.91 1.24
N ARG A 43 9.40 2.82 0.28
CA ARG A 43 9.20 2.47 -1.12
C ARG A 43 10.46 1.89 -1.75
N ALA A 44 11.58 2.57 -1.58
CA ALA A 44 12.87 2.11 -2.09
C ALA A 44 13.30 0.77 -1.44
N ALA A 45 12.93 0.52 -0.19
CA ALA A 45 13.15 -0.78 0.45
C ALA A 45 12.32 -1.91 -0.21
N CYS A 46 11.03 -1.65 -0.51
CA CYS A 46 10.21 -2.60 -1.28
C CYS A 46 10.81 -2.85 -2.68
N ASP A 47 11.21 -1.78 -3.36
CA ASP A 47 11.81 -1.87 -4.69
C ASP A 47 13.14 -2.64 -4.66
N LEU A 48 13.99 -2.39 -3.66
CA LEU A 48 15.24 -3.12 -3.44
C LEU A 48 14.98 -4.62 -3.23
N GLU A 49 13.96 -4.99 -2.46
CA GLU A 49 13.59 -6.39 -2.23
C GLU A 49 13.18 -7.10 -3.53
N LEU A 50 12.39 -6.42 -4.37
CA LEU A 50 11.91 -6.97 -5.64
C LEU A 50 12.99 -6.96 -6.74
N LEU A 51 13.93 -6.02 -6.71
CA LEU A 51 15.16 -6.09 -7.51
C LEU A 51 16.01 -7.28 -7.09
N ALA A 52 16.29 -7.40 -5.79
CA ALA A 52 17.20 -8.39 -5.24
C ALA A 52 16.74 -9.83 -5.44
N SER A 53 15.44 -10.07 -5.34
CA SER A 53 14.83 -11.39 -5.48
C SER A 53 14.50 -11.78 -6.93
N GLY A 54 14.70 -10.86 -7.89
CA GLY A 54 14.42 -11.11 -9.31
C GLY A 54 12.97 -10.89 -9.73
N ALA A 55 12.12 -10.32 -8.86
CA ALA A 55 10.73 -10.01 -9.19
C ALA A 55 10.64 -8.95 -10.31
N PHE A 56 11.64 -8.08 -10.44
CA PHE A 56 11.76 -7.10 -11.52
C PHE A 56 12.65 -7.53 -12.70
N SER A 57 13.03 -8.81 -12.80
CA SER A 57 13.81 -9.29 -13.95
C SER A 57 13.21 -8.83 -15.29
N PRO A 58 14.02 -8.32 -16.24
CA PRO A 58 15.49 -8.36 -16.26
C PRO A 58 16.19 -7.19 -15.55
N LEU A 59 15.47 -6.27 -14.90
CA LEU A 59 16.08 -5.13 -14.23
C LEU A 59 16.96 -5.61 -13.05
N ASP A 60 18.22 -5.19 -13.03
CA ASP A 60 19.27 -5.64 -12.10
C ASP A 60 19.80 -4.55 -11.17
N ARG A 61 19.18 -3.37 -11.21
CA ARG A 61 19.58 -2.17 -10.47
C ARG A 61 18.43 -1.18 -10.36
N PHE A 62 18.58 -0.18 -9.50
CA PHE A 62 17.81 1.05 -9.69
C PHE A 62 18.20 1.67 -11.03
N MET A 63 17.22 2.12 -11.80
CA MET A 63 17.43 2.56 -13.19
C MET A 63 18.41 3.72 -13.26
N GLY A 64 19.44 3.58 -14.10
CA GLY A 64 20.24 4.72 -14.56
C GLY A 64 19.45 5.61 -15.52
N GLN A 65 20.02 6.75 -15.90
CA GLN A 65 19.35 7.77 -16.70
C GLN A 65 18.80 7.19 -18.02
N ALA A 66 19.60 6.38 -18.72
CA ALA A 66 19.20 5.80 -20.00
C ALA A 66 17.99 4.86 -19.90
N ASP A 67 17.94 4.01 -18.87
CA ASP A 67 16.76 3.16 -18.62
C ASP A 67 15.56 4.00 -18.19
N PHE A 68 15.78 4.97 -17.29
CA PHE A 68 14.73 5.84 -16.79
C PHE A 68 14.03 6.62 -17.90
N GLU A 69 14.78 7.31 -18.76
CA GLU A 69 14.23 8.12 -19.85
C GLU A 69 13.42 7.27 -20.83
N ARG A 70 13.91 6.08 -21.18
CA ARG A 70 13.20 5.16 -22.08
C ARG A 70 12.00 4.49 -21.43
N VAL A 71 12.03 4.19 -20.15
CA VAL A 71 10.85 3.67 -19.44
C VAL A 71 9.76 4.74 -19.37
N VAL A 72 10.15 5.99 -19.09
CA VAL A 72 9.23 7.13 -19.06
C VAL A 72 8.60 7.36 -20.44
N GLY A 73 9.39 7.42 -21.51
CA GLY A 73 8.92 7.74 -22.87
C GLY A 73 8.36 6.55 -23.67
N GLU A 74 8.89 5.34 -23.49
CA GLU A 74 8.71 4.22 -24.43
C GLU A 74 8.22 2.92 -23.76
N LEU A 75 8.08 2.87 -22.42
CA LEU A 75 7.80 1.66 -21.65
C LEU A 75 8.89 0.58 -21.79
N ARG A 76 10.14 0.97 -22.06
CA ARG A 76 11.24 0.02 -22.33
C ARG A 76 12.50 0.40 -21.58
N LEU A 77 13.25 -0.60 -21.15
CA LEU A 77 14.64 -0.45 -20.75
C LEU A 77 15.51 -0.09 -21.96
N ALA A 78 16.72 0.41 -21.71
CA ALA A 78 17.76 0.67 -22.70
C ALA A 78 18.11 -0.58 -23.52
N GLY A 79 18.06 -1.77 -22.91
CA GLY A 79 18.21 -3.05 -23.60
C GLY A 79 17.03 -3.46 -24.49
N GLY A 80 15.95 -2.65 -24.55
CA GLY A 80 14.78 -2.88 -25.39
C GLY A 80 13.66 -3.71 -24.74
N ALA A 81 13.94 -4.37 -23.61
CA ALA A 81 12.94 -5.13 -22.87
C ALA A 81 11.80 -4.22 -22.35
N LEU A 82 10.56 -4.65 -22.52
CA LEU A 82 9.39 -3.96 -21.97
C LEU A 82 9.49 -3.82 -20.44
N PHE A 83 9.38 -2.60 -19.94
CA PHE A 83 9.31 -2.28 -18.51
C PHE A 83 8.57 -0.94 -18.34
N PRO A 84 7.33 -0.94 -17.79
CA PRO A 84 6.45 0.23 -17.92
C PRO A 84 6.51 1.24 -16.76
N ILE A 85 7.14 0.91 -15.63
CA ILE A 85 7.18 1.76 -14.42
C ILE A 85 8.62 2.10 -14.06
N PRO A 86 8.98 3.38 -13.83
CA PRO A 86 10.33 3.72 -13.39
C PRO A 86 10.60 3.22 -11.96
N VAL A 87 11.74 2.57 -11.76
CA VAL A 87 12.24 2.08 -10.46
C VAL A 87 13.58 2.76 -10.20
N THR A 88 13.54 3.91 -9.53
CA THR A 88 14.71 4.76 -9.25
C THR A 88 14.95 4.89 -7.75
N LEU A 89 16.15 5.34 -7.37
CA LEU A 89 16.48 5.70 -5.99
C LEU A 89 16.67 7.22 -5.88
N PRO A 90 15.61 7.98 -5.54
CA PRO A 90 15.72 9.42 -5.39
C PRO A 90 16.43 9.79 -4.10
N VAL A 91 17.35 10.76 -4.17
CA VAL A 91 18.17 11.24 -3.06
C VAL A 91 18.30 12.77 -3.09
N ALA A 92 18.47 13.38 -1.92
CA ALA A 92 18.87 14.78 -1.83
C ALA A 92 20.38 14.92 -2.07
N PRO A 93 20.88 16.06 -2.59
CA PRO A 93 22.33 16.29 -2.72
C PRO A 93 23.09 16.11 -1.39
N GLU A 94 22.42 16.39 -0.28
CA GLU A 94 22.90 16.23 1.09
C GLU A 94 23.19 14.78 1.46
N ASP A 95 22.40 13.84 0.92
CA ASP A 95 22.55 12.40 1.17
C ASP A 95 23.83 11.85 0.49
N LEU A 96 24.35 12.57 -0.50
CA LEU A 96 25.55 12.21 -1.26
C LEU A 96 26.83 12.86 -0.71
N LYS A 97 26.74 13.64 0.37
CA LYS A 97 27.92 14.29 0.96
C LYS A 97 28.92 13.25 1.47
N GLY A 98 30.11 13.24 0.89
CA GLY A 98 31.16 12.29 1.22
C GLY A 98 30.99 10.91 0.58
N ALA A 99 29.96 10.71 -0.25
CA ALA A 99 29.88 9.53 -1.10
C ALA A 99 31.08 9.51 -2.06
N GLY A 100 31.79 8.37 -2.08
CA GLY A 100 32.78 8.07 -3.11
C GLY A 100 32.13 7.23 -4.21
N ASP A 101 32.82 6.20 -4.66
CA ASP A 101 32.30 5.28 -5.68
C ASP A 101 31.30 4.24 -5.11
N GLN A 102 31.15 4.17 -3.78
CA GLN A 102 30.26 3.21 -3.12
C GLN A 102 29.37 3.87 -2.07
N LEU A 103 28.14 3.37 -1.96
CA LEU A 103 27.13 3.85 -1.04
C LEU A 103 26.44 2.68 -0.32
N ALA A 104 26.42 2.71 1.01
CA ALA A 104 25.67 1.75 1.81
C ALA A 104 24.19 2.17 1.91
N LEU A 105 23.28 1.25 1.57
CA LEU A 105 21.84 1.45 1.66
C LEU A 105 21.30 0.84 2.95
N ARG A 106 20.64 1.66 3.75
CA ARG A 106 20.05 1.25 5.04
C ARG A 106 18.55 1.45 5.05
N ASP A 107 17.84 0.62 5.82
CA ASP A 107 16.43 0.90 6.11
C ASP A 107 16.25 2.07 7.09
N SER A 108 14.99 2.42 7.38
CA SER A 108 14.64 3.47 8.34
C SER A 108 15.07 3.18 9.78
N ARG A 109 15.47 1.95 10.09
CA ARG A 109 15.99 1.49 11.39
C ARG A 109 17.51 1.37 11.41
N ASN A 110 18.19 1.84 10.36
CA ASN A 110 19.64 1.74 10.16
C ASN A 110 20.19 0.33 9.91
N ASN A 111 19.35 -0.67 9.66
CA ASN A 111 19.82 -1.98 9.23
C ASN A 111 20.46 -1.84 7.85
N LEU A 112 21.66 -2.40 7.68
CA LEU A 112 22.36 -2.40 6.40
C LEU A 112 21.72 -3.45 5.47
N LEU A 113 21.22 -3.01 4.32
CA LEU A 113 20.55 -3.89 3.35
C LEU A 113 21.45 -4.22 2.16
N ALA A 114 22.14 -3.21 1.60
CA ALA A 114 22.93 -3.38 0.39
C ALA A 114 24.09 -2.39 0.31
N VAL A 115 25.04 -2.69 -0.56
CA VAL A 115 26.03 -1.74 -1.07
C VAL A 115 25.72 -1.48 -2.54
N MET A 116 25.78 -0.22 -2.95
CA MET A 116 25.67 0.20 -4.36
C MET A 116 27.02 0.73 -4.82
N ASP A 117 27.55 0.16 -5.89
CA ASP A 117 28.64 0.78 -6.66
C ASP A 117 28.03 1.88 -7.53
N LEU A 118 28.24 3.15 -7.20
CA LEU A 118 27.62 4.28 -7.87
C LEU A 118 28.16 4.42 -9.31
N GLU A 119 27.25 4.33 -10.28
CA GLU A 119 27.57 4.44 -11.71
C GLU A 119 26.93 5.67 -12.36
N ASP A 120 25.80 6.12 -11.83
CA ASP A 120 25.04 7.23 -12.41
C ASP A 120 24.35 8.07 -11.32
N ILE A 121 24.39 9.39 -11.51
CA ILE A 121 23.75 10.39 -10.64
C ILE A 121 23.17 11.45 -11.55
N TYR A 122 21.84 11.52 -11.64
CA TYR A 122 21.18 12.35 -12.65
C TYR A 122 19.96 13.09 -12.08
N PRO A 123 19.69 14.32 -12.54
CA PRO A 123 18.47 15.03 -12.18
C PRO A 123 17.26 14.43 -12.91
N TRP A 124 16.06 14.62 -12.37
CA TRP A 124 14.82 14.20 -12.99
C TRP A 124 13.74 15.26 -12.84
N ASP A 125 12.79 15.31 -13.78
CA ASP A 125 11.69 16.27 -13.74
C ASP A 125 10.42 15.59 -13.23
N LEU A 126 9.93 16.07 -12.07
CA LEU A 126 8.72 15.55 -11.45
C LEU A 126 7.49 15.73 -12.32
N ALA A 127 7.28 16.92 -12.88
CA ALA A 127 6.07 17.24 -13.63
C ALA A 127 6.01 16.43 -14.93
N GLU A 128 7.15 16.26 -15.59
CA GLU A 128 7.25 15.48 -16.80
C GLU A 128 7.08 14.00 -16.53
N THR A 129 7.76 13.46 -15.51
CA THR A 129 7.59 12.07 -15.10
C THR A 129 6.15 11.78 -14.71
N ALA A 130 5.52 12.67 -13.94
CA ALA A 130 4.13 12.50 -13.50
C ALA A 130 3.16 12.49 -14.69
N ARG A 131 3.33 13.41 -15.64
CA ARG A 131 2.52 13.50 -16.85
C ARG A 131 2.69 12.28 -17.74
N GLN A 132 3.92 11.87 -18.02
CA GLN A 132 4.19 10.77 -18.94
C GLN A 132 3.82 9.41 -18.34
N VAL A 133 4.13 9.17 -17.06
CA VAL A 133 3.93 7.87 -16.42
C VAL A 133 2.51 7.70 -15.88
N TYR A 134 1.95 8.74 -15.26
CA TYR A 134 0.66 8.66 -14.55
C TYR A 134 -0.45 9.47 -15.22
N GLY A 135 -0.18 10.11 -16.36
CA GLY A 135 -1.17 10.88 -17.13
C GLY A 135 -1.63 12.17 -16.46
N THR A 136 -1.01 12.58 -15.35
CA THR A 136 -1.49 13.71 -14.54
C THR A 136 -0.39 14.34 -13.70
N THR A 137 -0.56 15.62 -13.37
CA THR A 137 0.23 16.32 -12.34
C THR A 137 -0.62 16.69 -11.13
N ASP A 138 -1.84 16.15 -11.02
CA ASP A 138 -2.73 16.40 -9.88
C ASP A 138 -2.22 15.65 -8.64
N ALA A 139 -1.93 16.40 -7.58
CA ALA A 139 -1.43 15.87 -6.30
C ALA A 139 -2.46 14.99 -5.56
N ARG A 140 -3.72 14.91 -6.01
CA ARG A 140 -4.66 13.89 -5.51
C ARG A 140 -4.28 12.48 -5.97
N HIS A 141 -3.48 12.34 -7.03
CA HIS A 141 -2.91 11.05 -7.39
C HIS A 141 -1.84 10.68 -6.34
N PRO A 142 -1.95 9.52 -5.66
CA PRO A 142 -1.12 9.21 -4.47
C PRO A 142 0.39 9.31 -4.72
N ILE A 143 0.89 8.74 -5.83
CA ILE A 143 2.32 8.82 -6.14
C ILE A 143 2.77 10.23 -6.52
N VAL A 144 1.93 11.04 -7.16
CA VAL A 144 2.28 12.43 -7.55
C VAL A 144 2.44 13.28 -6.29
N ALA A 145 1.53 13.13 -5.31
CA ALA A 145 1.70 13.72 -3.99
C ALA A 145 2.99 13.25 -3.29
N GLU A 146 3.32 11.96 -3.40
CA GLU A 146 4.53 11.41 -2.78
C GLU A 146 5.81 11.96 -3.42
N MET A 147 5.85 12.05 -4.76
CA MET A 147 6.98 12.52 -5.56
C MET A 147 7.43 13.94 -5.20
N HIS A 148 6.52 14.81 -4.75
CA HIS A 148 6.88 16.16 -4.28
C HIS A 148 7.82 16.17 -3.06
N ARG A 149 7.95 15.04 -2.37
CA ARG A 149 8.85 14.87 -1.22
C ARG A 149 10.13 14.11 -1.54
N TRP A 150 10.29 13.66 -2.79
CA TRP A 150 11.47 12.93 -3.23
C TRP A 150 12.65 13.88 -3.43
N GLY A 151 13.86 13.33 -3.32
CA GLY A 151 15.09 14.07 -3.63
C GLY A 151 15.17 14.43 -5.12
N GLY A 152 15.84 15.55 -5.43
CA GLY A 152 15.94 16.10 -6.78
C GLY A 152 16.90 15.35 -7.71
N LEU A 153 17.63 14.35 -7.21
CA LEU A 153 18.54 13.51 -7.97
C LEU A 153 18.09 12.06 -7.85
N ASN A 154 18.37 11.23 -8.85
CA ASN A 154 18.36 9.79 -8.74
C ASN A 154 19.79 9.27 -8.75
N VAL A 155 20.04 8.16 -8.04
CA VAL A 155 21.29 7.40 -8.15
C VAL A 155 21.03 5.99 -8.62
N ALA A 156 21.99 5.46 -9.35
CA ALA A 156 21.96 4.11 -9.89
C ALA A 156 23.35 3.49 -9.93
N GLY A 157 23.37 2.17 -9.97
CA GLY A 157 24.61 1.42 -9.84
C GLY A 157 24.39 -0.05 -9.57
N ARG A 158 25.45 -0.85 -9.73
CA ARG A 158 25.43 -2.26 -9.37
C ARG A 158 25.12 -2.45 -7.88
N LEU A 159 24.19 -3.35 -7.58
CA LEU A 159 23.77 -3.67 -6.22
C LEU A 159 24.42 -4.97 -5.73
N GLN A 160 24.90 -4.93 -4.49
CA GLN A 160 25.32 -6.08 -3.70
C GLN A 160 24.41 -6.16 -2.46
N VAL A 161 23.37 -6.98 -2.52
CA VAL A 161 22.35 -7.05 -1.47
C VAL A 161 22.75 -8.07 -0.41
N LEU A 162 22.98 -7.59 0.81
CA LEU A 162 23.40 -8.40 1.95
C LEU A 162 22.21 -9.15 2.55
N GLU A 163 21.14 -8.42 2.81
CA GLU A 163 19.94 -8.91 3.45
C GLU A 163 18.71 -8.27 2.78
N LEU A 164 17.67 -9.06 2.56
CA LEU A 164 16.36 -8.51 2.19
C LEU A 164 15.76 -7.79 3.41
N PRO A 165 14.88 -6.80 3.21
CA PRO A 165 14.12 -6.20 4.30
C PRO A 165 13.49 -7.27 5.19
N ARG A 166 13.68 -7.14 6.51
CA ARG A 166 13.24 -8.15 7.45
C ARG A 166 11.77 -8.00 7.78
N HIS A 167 11.00 -9.01 7.43
CA HIS A 167 9.58 -9.14 7.76
C HIS A 167 9.38 -10.12 8.92
N TYR A 168 8.57 -9.73 9.91
CA TYR A 168 8.27 -10.58 11.08
C TYR A 168 6.85 -11.15 11.03
N ASP A 169 6.03 -10.65 10.11
CA ASP A 169 4.65 -11.02 9.89
C ASP A 169 4.55 -11.99 8.70
N PHE A 170 3.76 -13.05 8.87
CA PHE A 170 3.38 -13.98 7.79
C PHE A 170 4.58 -14.50 6.96
N ALA A 171 5.72 -14.75 7.60
CA ALA A 171 6.96 -15.14 6.92
C ALA A 171 6.76 -16.37 6.03
N GLU A 172 5.87 -17.28 6.41
CA GLU A 172 5.53 -18.48 5.64
C GLU A 172 4.81 -18.20 4.32
N LEU A 173 4.21 -17.02 4.17
CA LEU A 173 3.49 -16.59 2.97
C LEU A 173 4.32 -15.62 2.11
N ARG A 174 5.45 -15.11 2.59
CA ARG A 174 6.31 -14.18 1.85
C ARG A 174 7.33 -14.94 1.03
N LEU A 175 6.91 -15.40 -0.14
CA LEU A 175 7.75 -16.21 -1.02
C LEU A 175 8.45 -15.32 -2.06
N THR A 176 9.75 -15.54 -2.27
CA THR A 176 10.49 -14.98 -3.41
C THR A 176 9.99 -15.57 -4.74
N PRO A 177 10.35 -15.00 -5.90
CA PRO A 177 10.04 -15.60 -7.20
C PRO A 177 10.53 -17.05 -7.35
N ALA A 178 11.73 -17.36 -6.85
CA ALA A 178 12.28 -18.71 -6.90
C ALA A 178 11.47 -19.70 -6.04
N GLU A 179 11.13 -19.33 -4.81
CA GLU A 179 10.32 -20.15 -3.91
C GLU A 179 8.89 -20.32 -4.44
N THR A 180 8.27 -19.25 -4.94
CA THR A 180 6.93 -19.31 -5.53
C THR A 180 6.91 -20.26 -6.71
N ARG A 181 7.90 -20.19 -7.61
CA ARG A 181 8.02 -21.11 -8.74
C ARG A 181 8.18 -22.56 -8.30
N ALA A 182 9.00 -22.82 -7.28
CA ALA A 182 9.16 -24.17 -6.74
C ALA A 182 7.83 -24.73 -6.22
N ARG A 183 7.08 -23.93 -5.44
CA ARG A 183 5.76 -24.32 -4.90
C ARG A 183 4.71 -24.51 -5.99
N LEU A 184 4.71 -23.67 -7.03
CA LEU A 184 3.81 -23.84 -8.18
C LEU A 184 4.14 -25.09 -8.99
N ALA A 185 5.42 -25.42 -9.16
CA ALA A 185 5.84 -26.64 -9.85
C ALA A 185 5.40 -27.91 -9.09
N GLU A 186 5.42 -27.89 -7.75
CA GLU A 186 4.91 -28.98 -6.89
C GLU A 186 3.40 -29.23 -7.10
N LEU A 187 2.62 -28.19 -7.43
CA LEU A 187 1.18 -28.32 -7.72
C LEU A 187 0.89 -28.96 -9.08
N GLY A 188 1.91 -29.17 -9.92
CA GLY A 188 1.82 -30.03 -11.10
C GLY A 188 1.07 -29.45 -12.30
N ARG A 189 0.67 -28.17 -12.29
CA ARG A 189 -0.13 -27.54 -13.37
C ARG A 189 0.66 -26.47 -14.13
N PRO A 190 0.71 -26.53 -15.47
CA PRO A 190 1.51 -25.58 -16.27
C PRO A 190 0.87 -24.20 -16.35
N ASN A 191 -0.45 -24.12 -16.21
CA ASN A 191 -1.18 -22.85 -16.20
C ASN A 191 -1.30 -22.31 -14.79
N VAL A 192 -0.85 -21.08 -14.61
CA VAL A 192 -0.92 -20.35 -13.35
C VAL A 192 -1.57 -19.01 -13.62
N VAL A 193 -2.70 -18.77 -12.96
CA VAL A 193 -3.47 -17.53 -13.04
C VAL A 193 -3.14 -16.69 -11.81
N ALA A 194 -2.52 -15.53 -12.01
CA ALA A 194 -2.27 -14.60 -10.92
C ALA A 194 -3.46 -13.67 -10.68
N PHE A 195 -3.78 -13.45 -9.40
CA PHE A 195 -4.72 -12.44 -8.97
C PHE A 195 -4.04 -11.37 -8.11
N GLN A 196 -4.01 -10.15 -8.65
CA GLN A 196 -3.57 -8.94 -7.95
C GLN A 196 -4.71 -8.41 -7.07
N THR A 197 -4.43 -8.13 -5.79
CA THR A 197 -5.36 -7.36 -4.96
C THR A 197 -4.64 -6.57 -3.87
N ARG A 198 -5.24 -5.44 -3.49
CA ARG A 198 -4.90 -4.62 -2.32
C ARG A 198 -6.09 -4.47 -1.35
N ASN A 199 -7.20 -5.14 -1.66
CA ASN A 199 -8.46 -5.06 -0.93
C ASN A 199 -8.89 -6.44 -0.42
N PRO A 200 -9.66 -6.51 0.68
CA PRO A 200 -10.32 -7.75 1.09
C PRO A 200 -11.08 -8.40 -0.07
N MET A 201 -11.02 -9.72 -0.15
CA MET A 201 -11.76 -10.47 -1.17
C MET A 201 -13.17 -10.81 -0.66
N HIS A 202 -14.14 -10.39 -1.44
CA HIS A 202 -15.56 -10.75 -1.30
C HIS A 202 -15.95 -11.88 -2.27
N ARG A 203 -17.18 -12.41 -2.17
CA ARG A 203 -17.62 -13.57 -2.97
C ARG A 203 -17.54 -13.35 -4.48
N VAL A 204 -17.70 -12.12 -4.96
CA VAL A 204 -17.50 -11.79 -6.38
C VAL A 204 -16.05 -12.05 -6.85
N HIS A 205 -15.06 -11.80 -6.00
CA HIS A 205 -13.65 -12.07 -6.30
C HIS A 205 -13.34 -13.56 -6.17
N GLU A 206 -13.98 -14.24 -5.21
CA GLU A 206 -13.90 -15.70 -5.08
C GLU A 206 -14.37 -16.39 -6.37
N GLU A 207 -15.57 -16.03 -6.83
CA GLU A 207 -16.15 -16.58 -8.05
C GLU A 207 -15.30 -16.27 -9.28
N LEU A 208 -14.85 -15.02 -9.41
CA LEU A 208 -13.97 -14.59 -10.50
C LEU A 208 -12.70 -15.44 -10.58
N THR A 209 -12.01 -15.58 -9.46
CA THR A 209 -10.69 -16.23 -9.46
C THR A 209 -10.84 -17.73 -9.70
N ARG A 210 -11.92 -18.35 -9.22
CA ARG A 210 -12.26 -19.75 -9.50
C ARG A 210 -12.54 -19.95 -11.00
N ARG A 211 -13.44 -19.14 -11.59
CA ARG A 211 -13.74 -19.20 -13.04
C ARG A 211 -12.49 -19.01 -13.90
N ALA A 212 -11.64 -18.05 -13.53
CA ALA A 212 -10.41 -17.78 -14.25
C ALA A 212 -9.45 -18.98 -14.21
N ALA A 213 -9.20 -19.55 -13.03
CA ALA A 213 -8.37 -20.74 -12.89
C ALA A 213 -8.95 -21.95 -13.64
N ASP A 214 -10.25 -22.17 -13.54
CA ASP A 214 -10.94 -23.30 -14.19
C ASP A 214 -10.92 -23.17 -15.72
N SER A 215 -11.08 -21.96 -16.27
CA SER A 215 -11.11 -21.72 -17.72
C SER A 215 -9.81 -22.11 -18.45
N VAL A 216 -8.69 -22.17 -17.73
CA VAL A 216 -7.38 -22.56 -18.25
C VAL A 216 -6.83 -23.83 -17.60
N ASP A 217 -7.65 -24.54 -16.83
CA ASP A 217 -7.25 -25.69 -16.01
C ASP A 217 -5.96 -25.44 -15.18
N GLY A 218 -5.90 -24.27 -14.54
CA GLY A 218 -4.71 -23.77 -13.86
C GLY A 218 -4.77 -23.78 -12.33
N VAL A 219 -3.67 -23.34 -11.73
CA VAL A 219 -3.57 -22.97 -10.30
C VAL A 219 -3.79 -21.46 -10.17
N LEU A 220 -4.54 -21.05 -9.15
CA LEU A 220 -4.63 -19.66 -8.74
C LEU A 220 -3.40 -19.28 -7.90
N LEU A 221 -2.56 -18.38 -8.39
CA LEU A 221 -1.62 -17.64 -7.56
C LEU A 221 -2.36 -16.43 -6.97
N LEU A 222 -2.91 -16.58 -5.77
CA LEU A 222 -3.50 -15.48 -5.02
C LEU A 222 -2.35 -14.63 -4.47
N HIS A 223 -2.16 -13.46 -5.07
CA HIS A 223 -0.92 -12.69 -4.90
C HIS A 223 -1.19 -11.26 -4.39
N PRO A 224 -1.75 -11.10 -3.18
CA PRO A 224 -2.05 -9.78 -2.63
C PRO A 224 -0.78 -8.95 -2.36
N VAL A 225 -0.90 -7.64 -2.51
CA VAL A 225 0.16 -6.70 -2.14
C VAL A 225 0.13 -6.41 -0.63
N THR A 226 1.28 -6.54 0.03
CA THR A 226 1.48 -6.23 1.45
C THR A 226 2.44 -5.08 1.72
N GLY A 227 3.17 -4.64 0.69
CA GLY A 227 3.91 -3.38 0.74
C GLY A 227 2.98 -2.16 0.69
N MET A 228 3.45 -1.08 0.08
CA MET A 228 2.67 0.17 0.02
C MET A 228 1.48 0.06 -0.95
N THR A 229 0.25 0.28 -0.45
CA THR A 229 -0.97 0.32 -1.27
C THR A 229 -1.54 1.75 -1.34
N LYS A 230 -2.83 1.91 -1.64
CA LYS A 230 -3.45 3.25 -1.66
C LYS A 230 -3.69 3.73 -0.22
N PRO A 231 -3.38 5.00 0.12
CA PRO A 231 -3.73 5.57 1.42
C PRO A 231 -5.23 5.41 1.72
N GLY A 232 -5.54 4.91 2.92
CA GLY A 232 -6.91 4.64 3.37
C GLY A 232 -7.45 3.26 3.00
N ASP A 233 -6.68 2.41 2.30
CA ASP A 233 -7.01 1.00 2.16
C ASP A 233 -7.01 0.29 3.53
N VAL A 234 -7.65 -0.89 3.57
CA VAL A 234 -7.61 -1.75 4.74
C VAL A 234 -6.18 -2.17 5.05
N ASP A 235 -5.81 -2.19 6.34
CA ASP A 235 -4.47 -2.58 6.76
C ASP A 235 -4.15 -4.01 6.30
N HIS A 236 -2.86 -4.28 6.03
CA HIS A 236 -2.49 -5.55 5.43
C HIS A 236 -2.67 -6.73 6.38
N TYR A 237 -2.59 -6.56 7.70
CA TYR A 237 -2.83 -7.65 8.66
C TYR A 237 -4.27 -8.13 8.56
N THR A 238 -5.23 -7.21 8.57
CA THR A 238 -6.65 -7.52 8.37
C THR A 238 -6.86 -8.19 7.01
N ARG A 239 -6.30 -7.63 5.93
CA ARG A 239 -6.43 -8.22 4.58
C ARG A 239 -5.86 -9.65 4.52
N VAL A 240 -4.66 -9.89 5.04
CA VAL A 240 -4.04 -11.22 5.03
C VAL A 240 -4.87 -12.23 5.83
N ARG A 241 -5.42 -11.84 6.98
CA ARG A 241 -6.39 -12.68 7.72
C ARG A 241 -7.59 -13.07 6.84
N THR A 242 -8.14 -12.13 6.07
CA THR A 242 -9.24 -12.45 5.13
C THR A 242 -8.83 -13.40 4.02
N TYR A 243 -7.62 -13.23 3.46
CA TYR A 243 -7.13 -14.12 2.39
C TYR A 243 -6.86 -15.53 2.90
N LYS A 244 -6.28 -15.68 4.09
CA LYS A 244 -6.08 -16.99 4.73
C LYS A 244 -7.40 -17.71 4.96
N ALA A 245 -8.39 -17.01 5.55
CA ALA A 245 -9.72 -17.56 5.78
C ALA A 245 -10.39 -18.04 4.48
N LEU A 246 -10.22 -17.31 3.38
CA LEU A 246 -10.73 -17.73 2.08
C LEU A 246 -9.97 -18.92 1.49
N ALA A 247 -8.64 -18.83 1.43
CA ALA A 247 -7.79 -19.84 0.83
C ALA A 247 -7.92 -21.20 1.52
N GLU A 248 -7.99 -21.22 2.86
CA GLU A 248 -8.05 -22.45 3.66
C GLU A 248 -9.42 -23.13 3.62
N ARG A 249 -10.52 -22.37 3.47
CA ARG A 249 -11.90 -22.90 3.60
C ARG A 249 -12.64 -23.06 2.29
N TYR A 250 -12.31 -22.28 1.27
CA TYR A 250 -13.13 -22.15 0.05
C TYR A 250 -12.39 -22.45 -1.26
N TYR A 251 -11.10 -22.76 -1.21
CA TYR A 251 -10.32 -23.21 -2.36
C TYR A 251 -9.77 -24.61 -2.11
N ALA A 252 -9.68 -25.41 -3.18
CA ALA A 252 -9.02 -26.70 -3.10
C ALA A 252 -7.50 -26.48 -2.91
N PRO A 253 -6.86 -27.14 -1.93
CA PRO A 253 -5.44 -26.90 -1.60
C PRO A 253 -4.47 -27.14 -2.77
N ASP A 254 -4.85 -27.96 -3.75
CA ASP A 254 -4.09 -28.26 -4.97
C ASP A 254 -4.38 -27.28 -6.13
N ARG A 255 -5.26 -26.30 -5.92
CA ARG A 255 -5.69 -25.31 -6.93
C ARG A 255 -5.36 -23.88 -6.56
N ILE A 256 -4.72 -23.63 -5.41
CA ILE A 256 -4.36 -22.29 -4.95
C ILE A 256 -2.98 -22.27 -4.32
N LEU A 257 -2.24 -21.19 -4.57
CA LEU A 257 -1.10 -20.77 -3.77
C LEU A 257 -1.33 -19.33 -3.31
N LEU A 258 -1.42 -19.12 -1.99
CA LEU A 258 -1.40 -17.79 -1.38
C LEU A 258 0.06 -17.38 -1.14
N SER A 259 0.49 -16.30 -1.78
CA SER A 259 1.81 -15.70 -1.59
C SER A 259 1.67 -14.18 -1.45
N LEU A 260 2.42 -13.56 -0.56
CA LEU A 260 2.39 -12.12 -0.33
C LEU A 260 3.44 -11.42 -1.21
N LEU A 261 3.04 -10.32 -1.84
CA LEU A 261 3.92 -9.51 -2.68
C LEU A 261 4.30 -8.22 -1.98
N GLU A 262 5.59 -8.03 -1.71
CA GLU A 262 6.14 -6.79 -1.13
C GLU A 262 6.33 -5.69 -2.18
N LEU A 263 5.26 -5.41 -2.93
CA LEU A 263 5.24 -4.35 -3.93
C LEU A 263 4.82 -3.02 -3.30
N ALA A 264 5.58 -1.97 -3.58
CA ALA A 264 5.09 -0.61 -3.37
C ALA A 264 4.31 -0.15 -4.61
N MET A 265 2.98 -0.23 -4.56
CA MET A 265 2.13 0.19 -5.67
C MET A 265 2.31 1.68 -5.97
N ARG A 266 2.14 2.05 -7.24
CA ARG A 266 2.19 3.44 -7.72
C ARG A 266 0.80 4.03 -7.96
N MET A 267 -0.22 3.18 -7.98
CA MET A 267 -1.55 3.52 -8.48
C MET A 267 -1.51 4.04 -9.93
N GLY A 268 -0.60 3.52 -10.74
CA GLY A 268 -0.32 3.92 -12.12
C GLY A 268 -1.20 3.27 -13.18
N GLY A 269 -2.38 2.77 -12.78
CA GLY A 269 -3.42 2.29 -13.69
C GLY A 269 -2.88 1.37 -14.80
N PRO A 270 -2.98 1.75 -16.08
CA PRO A 270 -2.55 0.92 -17.20
C PRO A 270 -1.07 0.50 -17.16
N ARG A 271 -0.14 1.44 -16.92
CA ARG A 271 1.30 1.13 -16.89
C ARG A 271 1.60 0.14 -15.76
N GLU A 272 0.93 0.30 -14.62
CA GLU A 272 1.09 -0.61 -13.48
C GLU A 272 0.42 -1.98 -13.71
N ALA A 273 -0.67 -2.07 -14.47
CA ALA A 273 -1.25 -3.36 -14.87
C ALA A 273 -0.27 -4.17 -15.73
N LEU A 274 0.41 -3.52 -16.68
CA LEU A 274 1.46 -4.14 -17.49
C LEU A 274 2.66 -4.54 -16.64
N TRP A 275 3.02 -3.71 -15.64
CA TRP A 275 4.07 -4.03 -14.68
C TRP A 275 3.72 -5.24 -13.82
N HIS A 276 2.48 -5.33 -13.36
CA HIS A 276 1.98 -6.49 -12.63
C HIS A 276 2.07 -7.77 -13.45
N ALA A 277 1.83 -7.73 -14.77
CA ALA A 277 1.98 -8.90 -15.64
C ALA A 277 3.44 -9.34 -15.71
N LEU A 278 4.38 -8.41 -15.90
CA LEU A 278 5.83 -8.68 -15.88
C LEU A 278 6.26 -9.29 -14.55
N ILE A 279 5.87 -8.69 -13.42
CA ILE A 279 6.20 -9.20 -12.09
C ILE A 279 5.66 -10.63 -11.97
N ARG A 280 4.38 -10.86 -12.30
CA ARG A 280 3.75 -12.18 -12.15
C ARG A 280 4.35 -13.24 -13.08
N ARG A 281 4.84 -12.87 -14.26
CA ARG A 281 5.70 -13.74 -15.07
C ARG A 281 6.93 -14.19 -14.29
N ASN A 282 7.63 -13.27 -13.63
CA ASN A 282 8.82 -13.62 -12.86
C ASN A 282 8.49 -14.56 -11.69
N PHE A 283 7.29 -14.49 -11.12
CA PHE A 283 6.80 -15.45 -10.12
C PHE A 283 6.25 -16.77 -10.69
N GLY A 284 6.21 -16.93 -12.02
CA GLY A 284 5.80 -18.18 -12.68
C GLY A 284 4.37 -18.20 -13.22
N ALA A 285 3.64 -17.08 -13.18
CA ALA A 285 2.30 -16.99 -13.75
C ALA A 285 2.33 -16.68 -15.25
N ASN A 286 1.61 -17.47 -16.03
CA ASN A 286 1.42 -17.28 -17.47
C ASN A 286 0.07 -16.62 -17.82
N HIS A 287 -0.78 -16.39 -16.81
CA HIS A 287 -1.99 -15.59 -16.94
C HIS A 287 -2.10 -14.56 -15.83
N LEU A 288 -2.68 -13.40 -16.13
CA LEU A 288 -3.01 -12.36 -15.15
C LEU A 288 -4.47 -11.95 -15.30
N ILE A 289 -5.21 -11.93 -14.19
CA ILE A 289 -6.55 -11.33 -14.17
C ILE A 289 -6.41 -9.81 -14.16
N VAL A 290 -7.05 -9.14 -15.12
CA VAL A 290 -7.10 -7.67 -15.20
C VAL A 290 -8.55 -7.23 -15.24
N GLY A 291 -9.00 -6.61 -14.14
CA GLY A 291 -10.37 -6.14 -13.97
C GLY A 291 -10.57 -4.68 -14.36
N ARG A 292 -11.78 -4.20 -14.10
CA ARG A 292 -12.14 -2.77 -14.20
C ARG A 292 -11.29 -1.93 -13.24
N ASP A 293 -10.79 -0.79 -13.72
CA ASP A 293 -10.01 0.20 -12.94
C ASP A 293 -8.77 -0.43 -12.25
N HIS A 294 -8.11 -1.37 -12.93
CA HIS A 294 -6.96 -2.09 -12.39
C HIS A 294 -5.83 -1.13 -12.00
N ALA A 295 -5.40 -1.19 -10.75
CA ALA A 295 -4.41 -0.28 -10.16
C ALA A 295 -4.78 1.22 -10.25
N GLY A 296 -6.06 1.56 -10.41
CA GLY A 296 -6.53 2.95 -10.44
C GLY A 296 -6.65 3.58 -9.03
N PRO A 297 -6.28 4.86 -8.86
CA PRO A 297 -6.47 5.59 -7.61
C PRO A 297 -7.88 6.19 -7.46
N GLY A 298 -8.75 6.07 -8.48
CA GLY A 298 -10.10 6.64 -8.50
C GLY A 298 -10.14 7.96 -9.27
N VAL A 299 -10.60 9.04 -8.62
CA VAL A 299 -10.89 10.32 -9.27
C VAL A 299 -9.95 11.46 -8.83
N ASP A 300 -9.73 12.40 -9.75
CA ASP A 300 -8.94 13.63 -9.60
C ASP A 300 -9.62 14.69 -8.73
N SER A 301 -8.95 15.83 -8.53
CA SER A 301 -9.45 16.95 -7.73
C SER A 301 -10.75 17.57 -8.26
N LYS A 302 -11.10 17.28 -9.53
CA LYS A 302 -12.31 17.74 -10.22
C LYS A 302 -13.39 16.64 -10.32
N GLY A 303 -13.18 15.49 -9.67
CA GLY A 303 -14.11 14.36 -9.68
C GLY A 303 -14.10 13.52 -10.94
N ARG A 304 -13.09 13.64 -11.81
CA ARG A 304 -12.95 12.85 -13.03
C ARG A 304 -12.05 11.64 -12.78
N PRO A 305 -12.34 10.45 -13.34
CA PRO A 305 -11.43 9.31 -13.22
C PRO A 305 -10.02 9.62 -13.72
N PHE A 306 -8.99 9.18 -13.00
CA PHE A 306 -7.60 9.30 -13.46
C PHE A 306 -7.33 8.46 -14.72
N TYR A 307 -7.98 7.30 -14.81
CA TYR A 307 -7.91 6.38 -15.93
C TYR A 307 -9.32 5.93 -16.31
N GLY A 308 -9.53 5.59 -17.57
CA GLY A 308 -10.75 4.92 -18.01
C GLY A 308 -10.89 3.53 -17.38
N PRO A 309 -12.13 3.02 -17.26
CA PRO A 309 -12.40 1.77 -16.55
C PRO A 309 -11.70 0.54 -17.15
N TYR A 310 -11.31 0.56 -18.42
CA TYR A 310 -10.69 -0.57 -19.12
C TYR A 310 -9.35 -0.23 -19.79
N ASP A 311 -8.81 0.98 -19.59
CA ASP A 311 -7.53 1.41 -20.19
C ASP A 311 -6.38 0.45 -19.84
N ALA A 312 -6.44 -0.16 -18.65
CA ALA A 312 -5.47 -1.16 -18.22
C ALA A 312 -5.53 -2.44 -19.04
N GLN A 313 -6.73 -2.91 -19.38
CA GLN A 313 -6.90 -4.07 -20.26
C GLN A 313 -6.36 -3.76 -21.66
N ASP A 314 -6.61 -2.55 -22.17
CA ASP A 314 -6.14 -2.14 -23.50
C ASP A 314 -4.62 -2.05 -23.60
N LEU A 315 -3.93 -1.57 -22.56
CA LEU A 315 -2.47 -1.56 -22.57
C LEU A 315 -1.89 -2.97 -22.43
N VAL A 316 -2.43 -3.81 -21.54
CA VAL A 316 -1.95 -5.19 -21.37
C VAL A 316 -2.16 -5.99 -22.66
N ARG A 317 -3.33 -5.89 -23.31
CA ARG A 317 -3.63 -6.58 -24.57
C ARG A 317 -2.66 -6.24 -25.70
N ARG A 318 -2.17 -5.01 -25.76
CA ARG A 318 -1.17 -4.59 -26.77
C ARG A 318 0.20 -5.27 -26.58
N HIS A 319 0.52 -5.72 -25.37
CA HIS A 319 1.84 -6.22 -25.02
C HIS A 319 1.84 -7.67 -24.48
N GLU A 320 0.69 -8.33 -24.32
CA GLU A 320 0.61 -9.67 -23.75
C GLU A 320 1.39 -10.71 -24.58
N ALA A 321 1.44 -10.56 -25.90
CA ALA A 321 2.20 -11.44 -26.78
C ALA A 321 3.72 -11.28 -26.56
N GLU A 322 4.20 -10.04 -26.38
CA GLU A 322 5.60 -9.75 -26.09
C GLU A 322 6.00 -10.24 -24.68
N LEU A 323 5.15 -9.98 -23.68
CA LEU A 323 5.35 -10.44 -22.31
C LEU A 323 5.13 -11.94 -22.14
N GLY A 324 4.45 -12.63 -23.05
CA GLY A 324 4.09 -14.04 -22.90
C GLY A 324 3.10 -14.33 -21.77
N VAL A 325 2.49 -13.31 -21.16
CA VAL A 325 1.48 -13.45 -20.09
C VAL A 325 0.12 -13.10 -20.67
N ARG A 326 -0.77 -14.09 -20.76
CA ARG A 326 -2.12 -13.88 -21.30
C ARG A 326 -3.01 -13.18 -20.29
N MET A 327 -3.71 -12.15 -20.72
CA MET A 327 -4.70 -11.50 -19.88
C MET A 327 -5.96 -12.37 -19.79
N ILE A 328 -6.48 -12.55 -18.58
CA ILE A 328 -7.87 -12.96 -18.36
C ILE A 328 -8.65 -11.69 -18.06
N GLU A 329 -9.39 -11.23 -19.06
CA GLU A 329 -10.24 -10.05 -18.94
C GLU A 329 -11.37 -10.34 -17.98
N PHE A 330 -11.64 -9.38 -17.10
CA PHE A 330 -12.82 -9.44 -16.28
C PHE A 330 -13.66 -8.18 -16.39
N LYS A 331 -14.93 -8.41 -16.71
CA LYS A 331 -15.97 -7.39 -16.70
C LYS A 331 -16.62 -7.33 -15.33
N GLN A 332 -17.33 -6.25 -15.06
CA GLN A 332 -18.03 -6.10 -13.80
C GLN A 332 -18.97 -7.30 -13.56
N MET A 333 -18.87 -7.93 -12.39
CA MET A 333 -19.79 -8.98 -11.96
C MET A 333 -20.71 -8.50 -10.84
N VAL A 334 -21.91 -9.06 -10.86
CA VAL A 334 -22.99 -8.74 -9.93
C VAL A 334 -23.60 -10.01 -9.38
N TYR A 335 -24.27 -9.89 -8.23
CA TYR A 335 -25.04 -10.99 -7.64
C TYR A 335 -26.47 -10.97 -8.20
N LEU A 336 -27.01 -12.15 -8.50
CA LEU A 336 -28.39 -12.36 -8.97
C LEU A 336 -29.21 -13.04 -7.87
N PRO A 337 -29.97 -12.28 -7.05
CA PRO A 337 -30.69 -12.84 -5.90
C PRO A 337 -31.69 -13.94 -6.27
N GLY A 338 -32.33 -13.84 -7.44
CA GLY A 338 -33.32 -14.83 -7.89
C GLY A 338 -32.71 -16.20 -8.24
N ALA A 339 -31.40 -16.27 -8.47
CA ALA A 339 -30.70 -17.48 -8.88
C ALA A 339 -29.54 -17.88 -7.96
N ASP A 340 -29.30 -17.12 -6.87
CA ASP A 340 -28.17 -17.29 -5.93
C ASP A 340 -26.82 -17.55 -6.63
N ARG A 341 -26.53 -16.76 -7.68
CA ARG A 341 -25.31 -16.86 -8.47
C ARG A 341 -24.74 -15.50 -8.80
N TYR A 342 -23.49 -15.46 -9.26
CA TYR A 342 -22.89 -14.25 -9.81
C TYR A 342 -22.78 -14.36 -11.32
N GLU A 343 -22.93 -13.24 -12.01
CA GLU A 343 -22.75 -13.19 -13.46
C GLU A 343 -22.12 -11.88 -13.93
N GLU A 344 -21.45 -11.92 -15.08
CA GLU A 344 -20.97 -10.74 -15.80
C GLU A 344 -22.15 -9.89 -16.26
N VAL A 345 -22.08 -8.57 -16.04
CA VAL A 345 -23.15 -7.63 -16.40
C VAL A 345 -23.56 -7.75 -17.87
N ASP A 346 -22.61 -8.04 -18.76
CA ASP A 346 -22.86 -8.15 -20.21
C ASP A 346 -23.59 -9.45 -20.62
N ARG A 347 -23.73 -10.41 -19.70
CA ARG A 347 -24.45 -11.68 -19.95
C ARG A 347 -25.84 -11.69 -19.34
N LEU A 348 -26.27 -10.58 -18.73
CA LEU A 348 -27.56 -10.46 -18.09
C LEU A 348 -28.68 -10.20 -19.09
N THR A 349 -29.85 -10.75 -18.81
CA THR A 349 -31.10 -10.36 -19.50
C THR A 349 -31.74 -9.15 -18.81
N PRO A 350 -32.51 -8.29 -19.52
CA PRO A 350 -33.17 -7.13 -18.92
C PRO A 350 -34.06 -7.43 -17.70
N GLU A 351 -34.58 -8.66 -17.61
CA GLU A 351 -35.45 -9.14 -16.53
C GLU A 351 -34.69 -9.60 -15.28
N GLU A 352 -33.35 -9.74 -15.35
CA GLU A 352 -32.54 -10.21 -14.23
C GLU A 352 -32.26 -9.09 -13.23
N HIS A 353 -32.83 -9.22 -12.03
CA HIS A 353 -32.54 -8.32 -10.91
C HIS A 353 -31.15 -8.58 -10.34
N THR A 354 -30.39 -7.51 -10.11
CA THR A 354 -29.02 -7.56 -9.59
C THR A 354 -28.92 -6.94 -8.21
N ALA A 355 -27.93 -7.36 -7.43
CA ALA A 355 -27.55 -6.72 -6.19
C ALA A 355 -26.03 -6.52 -6.11
N SER A 356 -25.63 -5.40 -5.53
CA SER A 356 -24.24 -5.03 -5.29
C SER A 356 -24.14 -4.13 -4.07
N ILE A 357 -23.02 -4.20 -3.34
CA ILE A 357 -22.71 -3.30 -2.23
C ILE A 357 -21.44 -2.53 -2.60
N SER A 358 -21.53 -1.21 -2.63
CA SER A 358 -20.36 -0.36 -2.88
C SER A 358 -19.45 -0.29 -1.65
N GLY A 359 -18.18 0.08 -1.82
CA GLY A 359 -17.26 0.27 -0.69
C GLY A 359 -17.74 1.32 0.32
N THR A 360 -18.48 2.34 -0.13
CA THR A 360 -19.10 3.33 0.77
C THR A 360 -20.20 2.69 1.60
N GLN A 361 -21.04 1.84 1.00
CA GLN A 361 -22.08 1.12 1.75
C GLN A 361 -21.46 0.13 2.74
N VAL A 362 -20.42 -0.62 2.34
CA VAL A 362 -19.67 -1.50 3.25
C VAL A 362 -19.24 -0.73 4.51
N ARG A 363 -18.67 0.47 4.33
CA ARG A 363 -18.23 1.29 5.47
C ARG A 363 -19.39 1.87 6.27
N GLU A 364 -20.30 2.60 5.64
CA GLU A 364 -21.30 3.41 6.34
C GLU A 364 -22.54 2.62 6.79
N GLU A 365 -23.07 1.75 5.93
CA GLU A 365 -24.32 1.04 6.18
C GLU A 365 -24.12 -0.26 6.96
N TYR A 366 -22.91 -0.84 6.89
CA TYR A 366 -22.56 -2.11 7.55
C TYR A 366 -21.59 -1.92 8.71
N LEU A 367 -20.30 -1.69 8.43
CA LEU A 367 -19.25 -1.69 9.46
C LEU A 367 -19.47 -0.61 10.53
N ASN A 368 -19.64 0.66 10.12
CA ASN A 368 -19.88 1.79 11.02
C ASN A 368 -21.19 1.63 11.82
N ALA A 369 -22.20 1.00 11.22
CA ALA A 369 -23.48 0.70 11.85
C ALA A 369 -23.45 -0.54 12.76
N GLY A 370 -22.35 -1.30 12.75
CA GLY A 370 -22.23 -2.56 13.50
C GLY A 370 -23.07 -3.71 12.94
N ARG A 371 -23.39 -3.67 11.64
CA ARG A 371 -24.11 -4.74 10.94
C ARG A 371 -23.09 -5.57 10.16
N LEU A 372 -23.21 -6.89 10.25
CA LEU A 372 -22.39 -7.79 9.44
C LEU A 372 -22.78 -7.67 7.97
N LEU A 373 -21.77 -7.79 7.11
CA LEU A 373 -21.97 -7.88 5.67
C LEU A 373 -22.75 -9.17 5.34
N PRO A 374 -23.68 -9.13 4.36
CA PRO A 374 -24.51 -10.28 4.07
C PRO A 374 -23.72 -11.39 3.38
N GLU A 375 -24.13 -12.64 3.60
CA GLU A 375 -23.41 -13.83 3.11
C GLU A 375 -23.34 -13.95 1.59
N TRP A 376 -24.30 -13.37 0.86
CA TRP A 376 -24.24 -13.27 -0.58
C TRP A 376 -23.20 -12.25 -1.05
N PHE A 377 -22.74 -11.34 -0.20
CA PHE A 377 -21.70 -10.39 -0.56
C PHE A 377 -20.32 -10.92 -0.18
N THR A 378 -20.17 -11.38 1.06
CA THR A 378 -18.87 -11.84 1.59
C THR A 378 -19.04 -13.08 2.46
N ARG A 379 -18.00 -13.92 2.55
CA ARG A 379 -18.02 -15.08 3.45
C ARG A 379 -18.12 -14.64 4.93
N PRO A 380 -18.81 -15.40 5.80
CA PRO A 380 -19.00 -15.03 7.21
C PRO A 380 -17.69 -14.72 7.93
N GLU A 381 -16.65 -15.53 7.73
CA GLU A 381 -15.34 -15.33 8.37
C GLU A 381 -14.68 -14.01 7.94
N VAL A 382 -14.85 -13.65 6.67
CA VAL A 382 -14.35 -12.37 6.15
C VAL A 382 -15.16 -11.21 6.74
N ALA A 383 -16.49 -11.34 6.85
CA ALA A 383 -17.32 -10.32 7.50
C ALA A 383 -16.92 -10.10 8.96
N GLU A 384 -16.65 -11.17 9.71
CA GLU A 384 -16.22 -11.13 11.10
C GLU A 384 -14.86 -10.45 11.26
N ILE A 385 -13.86 -10.86 10.47
CA ILE A 385 -12.53 -10.23 10.48
C ILE A 385 -12.61 -8.73 10.18
N LEU A 386 -13.45 -8.33 9.21
CA LEU A 386 -13.65 -6.92 8.88
C LEU A 386 -14.39 -6.17 10.00
N ALA A 387 -15.37 -6.77 10.65
CA ALA A 387 -16.10 -6.17 11.76
C ALA A 387 -15.23 -6.00 13.03
N GLU A 388 -14.27 -6.90 13.25
CA GLU A 388 -13.26 -6.77 14.31
C GLU A 388 -12.33 -5.58 14.06
N ALA A 389 -11.82 -5.45 12.84
CA ALA A 389 -10.90 -4.38 12.45
C ALA A 389 -11.58 -3.00 12.36
N TYR A 390 -12.85 -2.99 11.94
CA TYR A 390 -13.67 -1.79 11.80
C TYR A 390 -14.89 -1.86 12.72
N PRO A 391 -14.69 -1.62 14.02
CA PRO A 391 -15.79 -1.66 14.97
C PRO A 391 -16.82 -0.56 14.66
N PRO A 392 -18.07 -0.71 15.12
CA PRO A 392 -19.11 0.31 14.96
C PRO A 392 -18.67 1.69 15.44
N ARG A 393 -19.20 2.78 14.86
CA ARG A 393 -18.86 4.18 15.22
C ARG A 393 -18.92 4.45 16.73
N HIS A 394 -19.94 3.92 17.41
CA HIS A 394 -20.11 4.10 18.86
C HIS A 394 -19.04 3.37 19.71
N LYS A 395 -18.23 2.50 19.09
CA LYS A 395 -17.08 1.83 19.71
C LYS A 395 -15.73 2.43 19.29
N GLN A 396 -15.67 3.18 18.20
CA GLN A 396 -14.44 3.79 17.67
C GLN A 396 -13.89 4.89 18.58
N GLY A 397 -12.58 5.13 18.46
CA GLY A 397 -11.92 6.24 19.14
C GLY A 397 -12.26 7.58 18.50
N VAL A 398 -12.27 8.64 19.30
CA VAL A 398 -12.55 10.01 18.84
C VAL A 398 -11.75 11.02 19.65
N CYS A 399 -11.21 12.03 18.98
CA CYS A 399 -10.57 13.18 19.59
C CYS A 399 -11.53 14.36 19.62
N ILE A 400 -11.83 14.84 20.83
CA ILE A 400 -12.62 16.04 21.07
C ILE A 400 -11.66 17.15 21.46
N TRP A 401 -11.43 18.08 20.55
CA TRP A 401 -10.42 19.11 20.67
C TRP A 401 -11.05 20.46 20.99
N PHE A 402 -10.97 20.87 22.26
CA PHE A 402 -11.38 22.20 22.68
C PHE A 402 -10.28 23.23 22.41
N THR A 403 -10.64 24.28 21.65
CA THR A 403 -9.78 25.45 21.37
C THR A 403 -10.48 26.74 21.78
N GLY A 404 -9.75 27.74 22.25
CA GLY A 404 -10.32 29.01 22.74
C GLY A 404 -9.41 29.76 23.70
N LEU A 405 -9.78 31.00 24.08
CA LEU A 405 -8.97 31.89 24.91
C LEU A 405 -8.63 31.32 26.29
N SER A 406 -7.52 31.74 26.90
CA SER A 406 -7.24 31.36 28.30
C SER A 406 -8.38 31.82 29.21
N GLY A 407 -8.81 31.00 30.17
CA GLY A 407 -9.96 31.33 31.05
C GLY A 407 -11.34 31.04 30.45
N SER A 408 -11.46 30.70 29.15
CA SER A 408 -12.75 30.51 28.45
C SER A 408 -13.62 29.32 28.92
N GLY A 409 -13.29 28.63 30.00
CA GLY A 409 -14.07 27.47 30.47
C GLY A 409 -13.84 26.14 29.72
N LYS A 410 -12.78 26.03 28.90
CA LYS A 410 -12.39 24.77 28.23
C LYS A 410 -12.23 23.60 29.19
N SER A 411 -11.43 23.77 30.25
CA SER A 411 -11.14 22.71 31.21
C SER A 411 -12.41 22.27 31.97
N THR A 412 -13.27 23.23 32.33
CA THR A 412 -14.57 22.94 32.95
C THR A 412 -15.45 22.10 32.04
N THR A 413 -15.59 22.51 30.77
CA THR A 413 -16.40 21.80 29.78
C THR A 413 -15.84 20.40 29.48
N ALA A 414 -14.51 20.29 29.36
CA ALA A 414 -13.82 19.02 29.16
C ALA A 414 -14.06 18.04 30.31
N ASN A 415 -14.02 18.50 31.57
CA ASN A 415 -14.25 17.65 32.74
C ASN A 415 -15.71 17.20 32.86
N ILE A 416 -16.68 18.06 32.54
CA ILE A 416 -18.10 17.67 32.51
C ILE A 416 -18.32 16.62 31.42
N LEU A 417 -17.80 16.87 30.22
CA LEU A 417 -17.90 15.92 29.10
C LEU A 417 -17.24 14.58 29.41
N LYS A 418 -16.10 14.58 30.11
CA LYS A 418 -15.44 13.36 30.60
C LYS A 418 -16.41 12.52 31.43
N VAL A 419 -17.07 13.12 32.43
CA VAL A 419 -18.03 12.41 33.30
C VAL A 419 -19.17 11.83 32.46
N MET A 420 -19.78 12.62 31.57
CA MET A 420 -20.87 12.15 30.71
C MET A 420 -20.48 10.96 29.83
N LEU A 421 -19.26 10.98 29.29
CA LEU A 421 -18.75 9.88 28.45
C LEU A 421 -18.40 8.63 29.27
N GLU A 422 -17.85 8.80 30.48
CA GLU A 422 -17.59 7.70 31.41
C GLU A 422 -18.90 7.04 31.89
N GLU A 423 -19.93 7.83 32.18
CA GLU A 423 -21.29 7.33 32.49
C GLU A 423 -21.91 6.57 31.31
N ALA A 424 -21.60 6.97 30.07
CA ALA A 424 -21.98 6.26 28.86
C ALA A 424 -21.10 5.02 28.55
N GLY A 425 -20.21 4.63 29.47
CA GLY A 425 -19.37 3.42 29.34
C GLY A 425 -18.15 3.57 28.44
N ARG A 426 -17.72 4.81 28.14
CA ARG A 426 -16.51 5.07 27.35
C ARG A 426 -15.32 5.29 28.28
N ARG A 427 -14.15 4.78 27.90
CA ARG A 427 -12.88 5.11 28.57
C ARG A 427 -12.35 6.41 27.98
N VAL A 428 -12.13 7.40 28.83
CA VAL A 428 -11.75 8.76 28.40
C VAL A 428 -10.37 9.13 28.94
N THR A 429 -9.51 9.62 28.07
CA THR A 429 -8.26 10.30 28.45
C THR A 429 -8.43 11.80 28.31
N VAL A 430 -8.06 12.57 29.33
CA VAL A 430 -8.06 14.03 29.29
C VAL A 430 -6.62 14.52 29.16
N LEU A 431 -6.35 15.28 28.11
CA LEU A 431 -5.09 15.98 27.87
C LEU A 431 -5.34 17.48 28.04
N ASP A 432 -5.34 17.95 29.28
CA ASP A 432 -5.48 19.36 29.62
C ASP A 432 -4.12 20.06 29.78
N GLY A 433 -4.16 21.39 29.94
CA GLY A 433 -2.95 22.20 30.03
C GLY A 433 -1.98 21.77 31.13
N ASP A 434 -2.49 21.28 32.26
CA ASP A 434 -1.66 20.92 33.43
C ASP A 434 -1.04 19.54 33.28
N VAL A 435 -1.80 18.54 32.80
CA VAL A 435 -1.28 17.21 32.46
C VAL A 435 -0.22 17.31 31.36
N VAL A 436 -0.50 18.08 30.32
CA VAL A 436 0.42 18.26 29.19
C VAL A 436 1.70 18.98 29.63
N ARG A 437 1.60 20.08 30.40
CA ARG A 437 2.77 20.80 30.89
C ARG A 437 3.64 19.96 31.81
N THR A 438 3.02 19.12 32.64
CA THR A 438 3.74 18.27 33.59
C THR A 438 4.47 17.12 32.90
N HIS A 439 3.84 16.47 31.91
CA HIS A 439 4.33 15.21 31.38
C HIS A 439 4.89 15.26 29.95
N LEU A 440 4.42 16.21 29.11
CA LEU A 440 4.71 16.22 27.67
C LEU A 440 5.52 17.44 27.21
N SER A 441 5.49 18.53 27.97
CA SER A 441 5.98 19.84 27.50
C SER A 441 7.06 20.46 28.37
N LYS A 442 7.65 19.67 29.28
CA LYS A 442 8.84 20.07 30.03
C LYS A 442 9.96 20.45 29.06
N GLY A 443 10.50 21.66 29.21
CA GLY A 443 11.58 22.20 28.37
C GLY A 443 11.12 23.04 27.18
N LEU A 444 9.82 23.18 26.91
CA LEU A 444 9.30 24.12 25.91
C LEU A 444 9.02 25.50 26.52
N GLY A 445 9.36 26.56 25.80
CA GLY A 445 9.07 27.94 26.15
C GLY A 445 7.67 28.40 25.71
N PHE A 446 7.52 29.72 25.48
CA PHE A 446 6.26 30.34 25.03
C PHE A 446 6.34 30.93 23.63
N SER A 447 7.41 30.65 22.88
CA SER A 447 7.55 31.06 21.48
C SER A 447 6.44 30.46 20.62
N LYS A 448 6.25 30.98 19.41
CA LYS A 448 5.27 30.41 18.47
C LYS A 448 5.64 28.95 18.16
N GLU A 449 6.92 28.71 17.92
CA GLU A 449 7.50 27.41 17.58
C GLU A 449 7.29 26.41 18.73
N ASP A 450 7.52 26.82 19.98
CA ASP A 450 7.28 26.00 21.17
C ASP A 450 5.81 25.66 21.36
N ARG A 451 4.92 26.64 21.14
CA ARG A 451 3.46 26.42 21.20
C ARG A 451 3.02 25.44 20.13
N ASP A 452 3.51 25.59 18.90
CA ASP A 452 3.19 24.70 17.80
C ASP A 452 3.72 23.29 18.06
N ALA A 453 4.95 23.15 18.55
CA ALA A 453 5.51 21.86 18.96
C ALA A 453 4.69 21.21 20.08
N ASN A 454 4.27 21.98 21.08
CA ASN A 454 3.39 21.52 22.15
C ASN A 454 2.06 20.98 21.60
N ILE A 455 1.38 21.71 20.70
CA ILE A 455 0.13 21.25 20.10
C ILE A 455 0.33 19.98 19.28
N ARG A 456 1.42 19.88 18.49
CA ARG A 456 1.74 18.66 17.74
C ARG A 456 2.01 17.46 18.64
N ARG A 457 2.66 17.64 19.79
CA ARG A 457 2.86 16.58 20.79
C ARG A 457 1.53 16.07 21.36
N ILE A 458 0.64 16.97 21.75
CA ILE A 458 -0.71 16.60 22.22
C ILE A 458 -1.43 15.83 21.10
N GLY A 459 -1.38 16.36 19.87
CA GLY A 459 -2.01 15.73 18.70
C GLY A 459 -1.49 14.32 18.42
N PHE A 460 -0.19 14.09 18.56
CA PHE A 460 0.40 12.76 18.41
C PHE A 460 -0.13 11.77 19.46
N VAL A 461 -0.13 12.14 20.74
CA VAL A 461 -0.68 11.30 21.80
C VAL A 461 -2.17 11.04 21.58
N ALA A 462 -2.93 12.07 21.21
CA ALA A 462 -4.35 11.95 20.90
C ALA A 462 -4.61 10.98 19.73
N ALA A 463 -3.81 11.06 18.67
CA ALA A 463 -3.94 10.15 17.52
C ALA A 463 -3.72 8.69 17.92
N GLN A 464 -2.71 8.39 18.75
CA GLN A 464 -2.45 7.04 19.25
C GLN A 464 -3.58 6.51 20.12
N ILE A 465 -4.16 7.35 21.00
CA ILE A 465 -5.32 6.96 21.81
C ILE A 465 -6.53 6.65 20.93
N VAL A 466 -6.80 7.50 19.93
CA VAL A 466 -7.91 7.31 18.97
C VAL A 466 -7.73 6.04 18.15
N GLU A 467 -6.51 5.76 17.71
CA GLU A 467 -6.15 4.55 16.96
C GLU A 467 -6.49 3.27 17.74
N HIS A 468 -6.30 3.27 19.06
CA HIS A 468 -6.66 2.15 19.94
C HIS A 468 -8.12 2.18 20.44
N GLY A 469 -8.99 2.94 19.79
CA GLY A 469 -10.42 2.98 20.12
C GLY A 469 -10.77 3.83 21.36
N GLY A 470 -9.80 4.55 21.92
CA GLY A 470 -9.98 5.42 23.08
C GLY A 470 -10.64 6.75 22.72
N VAL A 471 -11.35 7.33 23.69
CA VAL A 471 -11.85 8.70 23.58
C VAL A 471 -10.84 9.63 24.24
N VAL A 472 -10.39 10.65 23.51
CA VAL A 472 -9.45 11.66 24.04
C VAL A 472 -10.10 13.04 24.00
N ILE A 473 -10.03 13.75 25.12
CA ILE A 473 -10.46 15.14 25.24
C ILE A 473 -9.22 16.00 25.41
N CYS A 474 -8.96 16.88 24.46
CA CYS A 474 -7.85 17.82 24.51
C CYS A 474 -8.36 19.22 24.83
N ALA A 475 -7.83 19.86 25.87
CA ALA A 475 -8.18 21.23 26.24
C ALA A 475 -6.96 22.14 26.13
N ALA A 476 -6.80 22.80 24.99
CA ALA A 476 -5.65 23.64 24.69
C ALA A 476 -6.08 25.02 24.15
N VAL A 477 -5.21 26.03 24.27
CA VAL A 477 -5.47 27.33 23.61
C VAL A 477 -5.37 27.18 22.10
N SER A 478 -4.38 26.40 21.62
CA SER A 478 -4.15 26.05 20.20
C SER A 478 -4.47 27.17 19.20
N PRO A 479 -3.83 28.35 19.31
CA PRO A 479 -4.28 29.56 18.64
C PRO A 479 -4.17 29.51 17.11
N TYR A 480 -3.23 28.71 16.57
CA TYR A 480 -2.92 28.69 15.15
C TYR A 480 -3.70 27.60 14.40
N LYS A 481 -4.48 28.01 13.39
CA LYS A 481 -5.31 27.12 12.57
C LYS A 481 -4.49 26.05 11.84
N ALA A 482 -3.33 26.41 11.28
CA ALA A 482 -2.45 25.49 10.57
C ALA A 482 -2.06 24.29 11.45
N THR A 483 -1.63 24.56 12.69
CA THR A 483 -1.23 23.52 13.64
C THR A 483 -2.42 22.65 14.06
N ARG A 484 -3.63 23.21 14.18
CA ARG A 484 -4.84 22.40 14.43
C ARG A 484 -5.19 21.50 13.24
N ASN A 485 -4.98 21.98 12.02
CA ASN A 485 -5.14 21.16 10.83
C ASN A 485 -4.09 20.04 10.75
N ASP A 486 -2.84 20.28 11.16
CA ASP A 486 -1.83 19.22 11.26
C ASP A 486 -2.31 18.10 12.20
N VAL A 487 -2.87 18.45 13.36
CA VAL A 487 -3.41 17.48 14.31
C VAL A 487 -4.64 16.77 13.76
N ARG A 488 -5.56 17.49 13.10
CA ARG A 488 -6.73 16.92 12.44
C ARG A 488 -6.33 15.85 11.41
N ASN A 489 -5.32 16.15 10.60
CA ASN A 489 -4.78 15.23 9.59
C ASN A 489 -4.15 14.00 10.24
N LEU A 490 -3.48 14.16 11.38
CA LEU A 490 -2.84 13.07 12.11
C LEU A 490 -3.87 12.13 12.77
N VAL A 491 -4.94 12.68 13.35
CA VAL A 491 -6.00 11.88 13.99
C VAL A 491 -6.94 11.24 12.95
N GLY A 492 -7.16 11.92 11.83
CA GLY A 492 -8.12 11.56 10.79
C GLY A 492 -9.38 12.41 10.87
N GLU A 493 -9.83 12.93 9.73
CA GLU A 493 -10.91 13.92 9.63
C GLU A 493 -12.22 13.43 10.28
N ASP A 494 -12.58 12.17 10.07
CA ASP A 494 -13.82 11.56 10.61
C ASP A 494 -13.76 11.26 12.12
N ARG A 495 -12.58 11.41 12.74
CA ARG A 495 -12.33 11.12 14.17
C ARG A 495 -11.92 12.34 14.97
N PHE A 496 -11.88 13.53 14.37
CA PHE A 496 -11.45 14.77 15.01
C PHE A 496 -12.57 15.81 15.08
N CYS A 497 -13.14 15.97 16.27
CA CYS A 497 -14.17 16.97 16.57
C CYS A 497 -13.53 18.22 17.18
N GLU A 498 -13.41 19.30 16.41
CA GLU A 498 -12.92 20.59 16.92
C GLU A 498 -14.08 21.39 17.51
N VAL A 499 -13.95 21.76 18.79
CA VAL A 499 -14.94 22.55 19.53
C VAL A 499 -14.34 23.91 19.85
N PHE A 500 -14.90 24.96 19.24
CA PHE A 500 -14.50 26.33 19.54
C PHE A 500 -15.26 26.83 20.76
N VAL A 501 -14.53 27.09 21.85
CA VAL A 501 -15.08 27.69 23.07
C VAL A 501 -15.00 29.20 22.92
N ASP A 502 -16.06 29.75 22.31
CA ASP A 502 -16.19 31.15 21.89
C ASP A 502 -16.61 32.07 23.04
N THR A 503 -15.84 32.04 24.12
CA THR A 503 -16.02 32.99 25.23
C THR A 503 -15.30 34.30 24.88
N PRO A 504 -15.96 35.47 25.03
CA PRO A 504 -15.32 36.76 24.82
C PRO A 504 -14.10 36.98 25.72
N LEU A 505 -13.19 37.87 25.31
CA LEU A 505 -11.95 38.15 26.05
C LEU A 505 -12.23 38.85 27.40
N GLU A 506 -13.36 39.53 27.52
CA GLU A 506 -13.77 40.31 28.67
C GLU A 506 -14.28 39.47 29.86
N VAL A 507 -14.52 38.17 29.63
CA VAL A 507 -14.97 37.18 30.62
C VAL A 507 -13.76 36.46 31.20
#